data_AF-A0A9D4QGA9-F1
#
_entry.id   AF-A0A9D4QGA9-F1
#
_cell.length_a   1.000
_cell.length_b   1.000
_cell.length_c   1.000
_cell.angle_alpha   90.00
_cell.angle_beta   90.00
_cell.angle_gamma   90.00
#
_symmetry.space_group_name_H-M   'P 1'
#
loop_
_entity.id
_entity.type
_entity.pdbx_description
1 polymer ?
#
loop_
_entity_poly.entity_id
_entity_poly.type
_entity_poly.pdbx_seq_one_letter_code
_entity_poly.pdbx_strand_id
1 'polypeptide(L)'
;MRHSDIQRQRRQAAQPPFSDAYFCGMPSKRRKIMNGSGAAAENAGSLTEALQRAVQRAGVRAPRSGMEAFLSEARQNPSLQAAHKLQLRQAVRERLSSDPDFRADRFPNAHKFYYSADP
;
A
#
# COMPACT_ATOMS: atom_id res chain seq x y z
N MET A 1 2.87 -40.96 -28.93
CA MET A 1 3.14 -39.50 -28.93
C MET A 1 3.00 -38.82 -27.57
N ARG A 2 1.95 -39.06 -26.76
CA ARG A 2 1.75 -38.36 -25.45
C ARG A 2 2.77 -38.71 -24.35
N HIS A 3 3.31 -39.93 -24.34
CA HIS A 3 4.25 -40.39 -23.31
C HIS A 3 5.64 -39.71 -23.39
N SER A 4 6.05 -39.30 -24.60
CA SER A 4 7.33 -38.65 -24.85
C SER A 4 7.36 -37.19 -24.41
N ASP A 5 6.20 -36.52 -24.43
CA ASP A 5 6.06 -35.12 -24.00
C ASP A 5 6.23 -34.98 -22.49
N ILE A 6 5.56 -35.85 -21.73
CA ILE A 6 5.63 -35.89 -20.25
C ILE A 6 7.07 -36.12 -19.78
N GLN A 7 7.81 -37.02 -20.45
CA GLN A 7 9.21 -37.29 -20.15
C GLN A 7 10.12 -36.08 -20.46
N ARG A 8 9.82 -35.32 -21.53
CA ARG A 8 10.55 -34.07 -21.86
C ARG A 8 10.23 -32.97 -20.85
N GLN A 9 8.97 -32.78 -20.47
CA GLN A 9 8.56 -31.75 -19.50
C GLN A 9 9.21 -31.96 -18.13
N ARG A 10 9.33 -33.22 -17.68
CA ARG A 10 10.01 -33.55 -16.40
C ARG A 10 11.51 -33.23 -16.38
N ARG A 11 12.13 -33.06 -17.55
CA ARG A 11 13.55 -32.69 -17.69
C ARG A 11 13.75 -31.20 -17.97
N GLN A 12 12.69 -30.41 -18.06
CA GLN A 12 12.82 -28.96 -18.20
C GLN A 12 13.35 -28.37 -16.89
N ALA A 13 14.41 -27.57 -17.00
CA ALA A 13 14.91 -26.78 -15.88
C ALA A 13 13.79 -25.90 -15.33
N ALA A 14 13.74 -25.74 -14.01
CA ALA A 14 12.81 -24.82 -13.38
C ALA A 14 12.98 -23.44 -14.03
N GLN A 15 11.86 -22.81 -14.43
CA GLN A 15 11.90 -21.48 -15.01
C GLN A 15 12.65 -20.55 -14.04
N PRO A 16 13.76 -19.93 -14.48
CA PRO A 16 14.44 -18.97 -13.63
C PRO A 16 13.48 -17.81 -13.32
N PRO A 17 13.67 -17.10 -12.19
CA PRO A 17 12.92 -15.88 -11.93
C PRO A 17 12.97 -15.00 -13.16
N PHE A 18 11.80 -14.50 -13.60
CA PHE A 18 11.72 -13.65 -14.77
C PHE A 18 12.70 -12.48 -14.61
N SER A 19 13.74 -12.44 -15.44
CA SER A 19 14.80 -11.44 -15.33
C SER A 19 14.26 -10.03 -15.63
N ASP A 20 15.06 -8.99 -15.36
CA ASP A 20 14.72 -7.59 -15.66
C ASP A 20 14.37 -7.33 -17.14
N ALA A 21 14.65 -8.28 -18.03
CA ALA A 21 14.14 -8.30 -19.41
C ALA A 21 12.59 -8.23 -19.47
N TYR A 22 11.90 -8.73 -18.44
CA TYR A 22 10.45 -8.61 -18.29
C TYR A 22 9.99 -7.15 -18.24
N PHE A 23 10.78 -6.26 -17.63
CA PHE A 23 10.45 -4.82 -17.55
C PHE A 23 10.77 -4.09 -18.86
N CYS A 24 11.85 -4.48 -19.54
CA CYS A 24 12.24 -3.90 -20.82
C CYS A 24 11.22 -4.16 -21.94
N GLY A 25 10.53 -5.31 -21.90
CA GLY A 25 9.51 -5.69 -22.88
C GLY A 25 8.07 -5.26 -22.55
N MET A 26 7.83 -4.61 -21.40
CA MET A 26 6.48 -4.21 -21.03
C MET A 26 5.99 -3.00 -21.84
N PRO A 27 4.78 -3.07 -22.43
CA PRO A 27 4.11 -1.91 -22.99
C PRO A 27 4.09 -0.77 -21.98
N SER A 28 4.30 0.47 -22.45
CA SER A 28 4.41 1.67 -21.59
C SER A 28 3.22 1.83 -20.63
N LYS A 29 2.03 1.35 -21.03
CA LYS A 29 0.84 1.31 -20.18
C LYS A 29 1.01 0.40 -18.95
N ARG A 30 1.60 -0.79 -19.11
CA ARG A 30 1.88 -1.71 -17.99
C ARG A 30 2.96 -1.15 -17.06
N ARG A 31 4.01 -0.53 -17.62
CA ARG A 31 5.03 0.17 -16.81
C ARG A 31 4.42 1.31 -15.99
N LYS A 32 3.57 2.13 -16.59
CA LYS A 32 2.91 3.25 -15.91
C LYS A 32 1.94 2.80 -14.82
N ILE A 33 1.18 1.71 -15.02
CA ILE A 33 0.25 1.21 -14.01
C ILE A 33 1.01 0.60 -12.82
N MET A 34 2.11 -0.12 -13.09
CA MET A 34 2.91 -0.76 -12.04
C MET A 34 3.77 0.23 -11.24
N ASN A 35 4.28 1.29 -11.88
CA ASN A 35 5.10 2.31 -11.22
C ASN A 35 4.27 3.52 -10.74
N GLY A 36 3.12 3.78 -11.34
CA GLY A 36 2.25 4.93 -11.06
C GLY A 36 1.40 4.78 -9.81
N SER A 37 1.41 3.61 -9.17
CA SER A 37 0.75 3.39 -7.87
C SER A 37 1.52 4.00 -6.69
N GLY A 38 2.77 4.45 -6.87
CA GLY A 38 3.54 5.13 -5.82
C GLY A 38 2.84 6.39 -5.30
N ALA A 39 2.39 7.26 -6.21
CA ALA A 39 1.67 8.49 -5.83
C ALA A 39 0.25 8.22 -5.29
N ALA A 40 -0.39 7.12 -5.69
CA ALA A 40 -1.71 6.74 -5.16
C ALA A 40 -1.59 6.19 -3.72
N ALA A 41 -0.51 5.48 -3.40
CA ALA A 41 -0.22 5.01 -2.04
C ALA A 41 0.17 6.17 -1.10
N GLU A 42 0.88 7.18 -1.61
CA GLU A 42 1.20 8.39 -0.85
C GLU A 42 -0.05 9.23 -0.52
N ASN A 43 -1.03 9.28 -1.43
CA ASN A 43 -2.27 10.03 -1.21
C ASN A 43 -3.31 9.27 -0.37
N ALA A 44 -3.35 7.93 -0.44
CA ALA A 44 -4.26 7.11 0.35
C ALA A 44 -4.06 7.25 1.88
N GLY A 45 -2.94 7.85 2.33
CA GLY A 45 -2.63 8.13 3.72
C GLY A 45 -2.89 9.58 4.19
N SER A 46 -3.41 10.47 3.33
CA SER A 46 -3.62 11.86 3.72
C SER A 46 -4.85 11.99 4.63
N LEU A 47 -4.63 12.47 5.86
CA LEU A 47 -5.67 12.68 6.87
C LEU A 47 -6.85 13.52 6.33
N THR A 48 -6.56 14.55 5.54
CA THR A 48 -7.62 15.41 4.96
C THR A 48 -8.50 14.66 3.97
N GLU A 49 -7.92 13.77 3.17
CA GLU A 49 -8.71 12.96 2.23
C GLU A 49 -9.59 11.95 2.98
N ALA A 50 -9.05 11.34 4.04
CA ALA A 50 -9.80 10.43 4.91
C ALA A 50 -11.00 11.15 5.57
N LEU A 51 -10.79 12.36 6.08
CA LEU A 51 -11.85 13.19 6.67
C LEU A 51 -12.91 13.58 5.64
N GLN A 52 -12.50 14.01 4.44
CA GLN A 52 -13.44 14.36 3.37
C GLN A 52 -14.34 13.16 3.01
N ARG A 53 -13.75 11.97 2.83
CA ARG A 53 -14.50 10.73 2.56
C ARG A 53 -15.40 10.35 3.73
N ALA A 54 -14.93 10.50 4.97
CA ALA A 54 -15.71 10.20 6.15
C ALA A 54 -16.97 11.08 6.25
N VAL A 55 -16.83 12.39 6.03
CA VAL A 55 -17.98 13.32 6.03
C VAL A 55 -18.98 12.96 4.93
N GLN A 56 -18.50 12.67 3.71
CA GLN A 56 -19.36 12.25 2.60
C GLN A 56 -20.12 10.94 2.92
N ARG A 57 -19.44 9.95 3.50
CA ARG A 57 -20.03 8.65 3.85
C ARG A 57 -20.99 8.73 5.03
N ALA A 58 -20.69 9.58 6.01
CA ALA A 58 -21.53 9.76 7.18
C ALA A 58 -22.82 10.55 6.88
N GLY A 59 -22.97 11.11 5.67
CA GLY A 59 -24.17 11.85 5.26
C GLY A 59 -24.37 13.14 6.06
N VAL A 60 -23.32 13.62 6.74
CA VAL A 60 -23.40 14.82 7.57
C VAL A 60 -23.38 16.05 6.67
N ARG A 61 -24.19 17.06 7.01
CA ARG A 61 -24.11 18.36 6.34
C ARG A 61 -22.68 18.89 6.46
N ALA A 62 -22.17 19.46 5.37
CA ALA A 62 -20.84 20.04 5.32
C ALA A 62 -20.59 20.93 6.56
N PRO A 63 -19.37 20.93 7.11
CA PRO A 63 -19.02 21.75 8.27
C PRO A 63 -19.51 23.19 8.10
N ARG A 64 -19.93 23.83 9.20
CA ARG A 64 -20.50 25.20 9.14
C ARG A 64 -19.58 26.22 8.44
N SER A 65 -18.26 26.01 8.53
CA SER A 65 -17.21 26.80 7.88
C SER A 65 -16.95 26.44 6.41
N GLY A 66 -17.60 25.40 5.88
CA GLY A 66 -17.32 24.81 4.57
C GLY A 66 -16.28 23.69 4.63
N MET A 67 -16.30 22.81 3.63
CA MET A 67 -15.39 21.65 3.57
C MET A 67 -13.92 22.08 3.52
N GLU A 68 -13.58 23.08 2.71
CA GLU A 68 -12.18 23.49 2.54
C GLU A 68 -11.58 24.10 3.81
N ALA A 69 -12.35 24.92 4.53
CA ALA A 69 -11.91 25.51 5.80
C ALA A 69 -11.65 24.42 6.85
N PHE A 70 -12.56 23.44 6.96
CA PHE A 70 -12.41 22.29 7.85
C PHE A 70 -11.18 21.43 7.52
N LEU A 71 -10.95 21.13 6.24
CA LEU A 71 -9.78 20.36 5.81
C LEU A 71 -8.47 21.15 6.01
N SER A 72 -8.51 22.46 5.80
CA SER A 72 -7.38 23.35 6.04
C SER A 72 -6.99 23.39 7.52
N GLU A 73 -7.97 23.47 8.42
CA GLU A 73 -7.74 23.39 9.88
C GLU A 73 -7.09 22.05 10.27
N ALA A 74 -7.60 20.93 9.75
CA ALA A 74 -7.01 19.61 9.99
C ALA A 74 -5.58 19.48 9.41
N ARG A 75 -5.28 20.16 8.31
CA ARG A 75 -3.94 20.20 7.71
C ARG A 75 -2.96 21.02 8.55
N GLN A 76 -3.42 22.13 9.10
CA GLN A 76 -2.61 23.08 9.86
C GLN A 76 -2.35 22.64 11.31
N ASN A 77 -3.08 21.64 11.82
CA ASN A 77 -2.89 21.14 13.17
C ASN A 77 -1.79 20.04 13.22
N PRO A 78 -0.56 20.34 13.68
CA PRO A 78 0.54 19.37 13.69
C PRO A 78 0.31 18.23 14.68
N SER A 79 -0.33 18.50 15.82
CA SER A 79 -0.63 17.50 16.85
C SER A 79 -1.61 16.44 16.33
N LEU A 80 -2.63 16.87 15.57
CA LEU A 80 -3.58 15.98 14.91
C LEU A 80 -2.90 15.09 13.85
N GLN A 81 -2.02 15.67 13.03
CA GLN A 81 -1.25 14.91 12.03
C GLN A 81 -0.32 13.89 12.70
N ALA A 82 0.35 14.27 13.77
CA ALA A 82 1.21 13.37 14.54
C ALA A 82 0.42 12.23 15.18
N ALA A 83 -0.72 12.54 15.82
CA ALA A 83 -1.61 11.55 16.41
C ALA A 83 -2.16 10.58 15.36
N HIS A 84 -2.56 11.06 14.19
CA HIS A 84 -3.03 10.21 13.09
C HIS A 84 -1.94 9.25 12.60
N LYS A 85 -0.71 9.73 12.39
CA LYS A 85 0.43 8.88 12.01
C LYS A 85 0.73 7.81 13.07
N LEU A 86 0.69 8.19 14.35
CA LEU A 86 0.90 7.26 15.46
C LEU A 86 -0.18 6.18 15.49
N GLN A 87 -1.46 6.58 15.40
CA GLN A 87 -2.60 5.67 15.39
C GLN A 87 -2.53 4.69 14.23
N LEU A 88 -2.17 5.17 13.04
CA LEU A 88 -2.07 4.32 11.85
C LEU A 88 -0.94 3.29 12.01
N ARG A 89 0.20 3.70 12.59
CA ARG A 89 1.28 2.77 12.93
C ARG A 89 0.85 1.72 13.96
N GLN A 90 0.17 2.13 15.04
CA GLN A 90 -0.29 1.21 16.08
C GLN A 90 -1.31 0.21 15.53
N ALA A 91 -2.34 0.68 14.82
CA ALA A 91 -3.36 -0.19 14.23
C ALA A 91 -2.77 -1.20 13.23
N VAL A 92 -1.79 -0.79 12.43
CA VAL A 92 -1.12 -1.72 11.51
C VAL A 92 -0.25 -2.72 12.28
N ARG A 93 0.51 -2.29 13.30
CA ARG A 93 1.31 -3.21 14.13
C ARG A 93 0.45 -4.26 14.82
N GLU A 94 -0.68 -3.86 15.41
CA GLU A 94 -1.65 -4.77 16.04
C GLU A 94 -2.23 -5.77 15.04
N ARG A 95 -2.56 -5.29 13.83
CA ARG A 95 -3.06 -6.16 12.78
C ARG A 95 -2.00 -7.16 12.33
N LEU A 96 -0.76 -6.71 12.09
CA LEU A 96 0.35 -7.57 11.68
C LEU A 96 0.74 -8.59 12.75
N SER A 97 0.66 -8.24 14.03
CA SER A 97 0.93 -9.20 15.12
C SER A 97 -0.15 -10.27 15.24
N SER A 98 -1.38 -9.97 14.82
CA SER A 98 -2.51 -10.89 14.90
C SER A 98 -2.70 -11.70 13.61
N ASP A 99 -1.95 -11.39 12.55
CA ASP A 99 -2.08 -12.01 11.23
C ASP A 99 -1.26 -13.32 11.16
N PRO A 100 -1.92 -14.48 10.96
CA PRO A 100 -1.23 -15.78 10.93
C PRO A 100 -0.33 -15.96 9.69
N ASP A 101 -0.59 -15.23 8.61
CA ASP A 101 0.16 -15.34 7.36
C ASP A 101 1.33 -14.37 7.27
N PHE A 102 1.38 -13.39 8.19
CA PHE A 102 2.46 -12.42 8.24
C PHE A 102 3.75 -13.08 8.71
N ARG A 103 4.76 -13.02 7.84
CA ARG A 103 6.11 -13.44 8.16
C ARG A 103 7.11 -12.38 7.74
N ALA A 104 7.94 -11.93 8.69
CA ALA A 104 8.90 -10.85 8.47
C ALA A 104 9.95 -11.19 7.41
N ASP A 105 10.28 -12.46 7.23
CA ASP A 105 11.21 -12.97 6.21
C ASP A 105 10.67 -12.78 4.78
N ARG A 106 9.37 -12.97 4.58
CA ARG A 106 8.69 -12.76 3.28
C ARG A 106 8.37 -11.30 3.02
N PHE A 107 8.13 -10.50 4.07
CA PHE A 107 7.70 -9.10 3.96
C PHE A 107 8.65 -8.13 4.70
N PRO A 108 9.94 -8.08 4.32
CA PRO A 108 10.94 -7.30 5.04
C PRO A 108 10.65 -5.79 5.03
N ASN A 109 10.03 -5.26 3.97
CA ASN A 109 9.70 -3.84 3.87
C ASN A 109 8.57 -3.44 4.83
N ALA A 110 7.52 -4.26 4.95
CA ALA A 110 6.44 -4.03 5.90
C ALA A 110 6.97 -4.13 7.34
N HIS A 111 7.78 -5.16 7.61
CA HIS A 111 8.41 -5.30 8.91
C HIS A 111 9.29 -4.09 9.26
N LYS A 112 10.16 -3.64 8.35
CA LYS A 112 10.97 -2.43 8.56
C LYS A 112 10.08 -1.22 8.81
N PHE A 113 9.14 -0.92 7.93
CA PHE A 113 8.33 0.31 8.05
C PHE A 113 7.52 0.40 9.36
N TYR A 114 7.00 -0.72 9.87
CA TYR A 114 6.15 -0.73 11.07
C TYR A 114 6.88 -1.09 12.37
N TYR A 115 8.07 -1.71 12.30
CA TYR A 115 8.84 -2.13 13.48
C TYR A 115 10.24 -1.50 13.60
N SER A 116 10.78 -0.83 12.56
CA SER A 116 11.99 -0.04 12.71
C SER A 116 11.64 1.20 13.53
N ALA A 117 11.95 1.13 14.82
CA ALA A 117 11.81 2.22 15.75
C ALA A 117 12.79 3.33 15.34
N ASP A 118 12.29 4.36 14.67
CA ASP A 118 12.89 5.69 14.71
C ASP A 118 11.78 6.76 14.62
N PRO A 119 11.82 7.80 15.48
CA PRO A 119 10.86 8.91 15.49
C PRO A 119 10.87 9.75 14.21
#